data_AF-A0A3L7TL03-F1
#
_entry.id   AF-A0A3L7TL03-F1
#
_cell.length_a   1.000
_cell.length_b   1.000
_cell.length_c   1.000
_cell.angle_alpha   90.00
_cell.angle_beta   90.00
_cell.angle_gamma   90.00
#
_symmetry.space_group_name_H-M   'P 1'
#
loop_
_entity.id
_entity.type
_entity.pdbx_description
1 polymer ?
#
loop_
_entity_poly.entity_id
_entity_poly.type
_entity_poly.pdbx_seq_one_letter_code
_entity_poly.pdbx_strand_id
1 'polypeptide(L)'
;MSGHGASGQKQPTKLQQEIQVKTCLTLGGLLLGSVAVFLGQFQANAVPGNGDGGTASVGPDVIVGGLPDVSSYGAVVVGGQTIRAYSFGTTSCNIGTQNLTWQASPSAIHPFIPMNMYRVKDGRLEQIGMSWGKHGFCALQQTLCGTCTPAGSGCPSALGVGCSDPYTSSLNGSQGDLGWRKEINAATAVFPGTPNSGAPSAASTIGRRLQVNQTDLAAASNPGAIYLVEGQYIHPQDAAAGNDDNNASWRAFTVNASTYAITLTGTTKQQQAAIAAWKTYNAAVNIVNVDVPSDGRFIAGFYSKDNGNGTWRYEYAIENLNSDRSGQSFSVPIPAGVNVTNIGFKDVNYHSGDPYVATDWTSAVAGGAIKWECQTYAANPTTANALRFSTMYNFWFDADEAPSASNVPTTLGLYKPPAAGGATSISFATQGPATPASGIIGDLDNNGAVNGADLAALLNAWGTGAADLNGDNITDGADLALLLNNWTV
;
A
#
# COMPACT_ATOMS: atom_id res chain seq x y z
N MET A 1 -83.78 43.60 11.23
CA MET A 1 -83.39 43.53 12.65
C MET A 1 -81.87 43.33 12.63
N SER A 2 -81.06 44.37 12.91
CA SER A 2 -80.60 44.77 14.26
C SER A 2 -79.85 43.64 14.99
N GLY A 3 -78.57 43.77 15.37
CA GLY A 3 -77.61 44.86 15.18
C GLY A 3 -76.36 44.71 16.08
N HIS A 4 -75.48 45.73 16.06
CA HIS A 4 -74.38 46.01 17.01
C HIS A 4 -73.12 45.12 17.07
N GLY A 5 -71.96 45.78 17.13
CA GLY A 5 -70.65 45.19 17.46
C GLY A 5 -69.47 45.92 16.81
N ALA A 6 -68.95 46.98 17.44
CA ALA A 6 -67.83 47.78 16.91
C ALA A 6 -66.78 48.12 17.99
N SER A 7 -65.59 48.53 17.52
CA SER A 7 -64.46 49.14 18.25
C SER A 7 -63.40 48.22 18.87
N GLY A 8 -62.11 48.60 18.70
CA GLY A 8 -60.96 47.93 19.30
C GLY A 8 -59.62 48.20 18.60
N GLN A 9 -59.12 49.45 18.57
CA GLN A 9 -57.78 49.76 18.05
C GLN A 9 -56.66 49.16 18.91
N LYS A 10 -55.56 48.71 18.27
CA LYS A 10 -54.17 48.89 18.71
C LYS A 10 -53.19 48.50 17.59
N GLN A 11 -52.37 49.45 17.13
CA GLN A 11 -51.08 49.12 16.50
C GLN A 11 -50.10 48.64 17.58
N PRO A 12 -49.10 47.82 17.20
CA PRO A 12 -47.74 48.32 17.39
C PRO A 12 -46.74 47.96 16.26
N THR A 13 -45.83 48.90 16.03
CA THR A 13 -44.42 48.74 15.59
C THR A 13 -44.02 47.70 14.54
N LYS A 14 -43.43 48.20 13.44
CA LYS A 14 -42.50 47.46 12.60
C LYS A 14 -41.32 46.93 13.44
N LEU A 15 -41.05 45.63 13.36
CA LEU A 15 -39.69 45.11 13.50
C LEU A 15 -39.23 44.60 12.13
N GLN A 16 -38.04 45.04 11.69
CA GLN A 16 -37.35 44.34 10.61
C GLN A 16 -36.86 43.01 11.17
N GLN A 17 -37.22 41.90 10.52
CA GLN A 17 -36.71 40.59 10.87
C GLN A 17 -35.81 40.11 9.73
N GLU A 18 -34.55 39.86 10.06
CA GLU A 18 -33.53 39.41 9.11
C GLU A 18 -33.91 38.05 8.52
N ILE A 19 -33.80 37.91 7.20
CA ILE A 19 -34.02 36.63 6.51
C ILE A 19 -32.76 35.78 6.69
N GLN A 20 -32.68 35.11 7.84
CA GLN A 20 -31.76 33.99 8.05
C GLN A 20 -32.27 32.77 7.29
N VAL A 21 -31.70 32.50 6.12
CA VAL A 21 -32.02 31.33 5.29
C VAL A 21 -31.51 30.06 5.98
N LYS A 22 -32.36 29.45 6.80
CA LYS A 22 -32.13 28.11 7.35
C LYS A 22 -32.47 27.06 6.29
N THR A 23 -31.47 26.59 5.57
CA THR A 23 -31.59 25.45 4.66
C THR A 23 -31.90 24.17 5.46
N CYS A 24 -33.18 23.82 5.54
CA CYS A 24 -33.63 22.58 6.17
C CYS A 24 -33.49 21.44 5.15
N LEU A 25 -32.49 20.56 5.32
CA LEU A 25 -32.31 19.40 4.46
C LEU A 25 -33.30 18.30 4.87
N THR A 26 -34.39 18.13 4.11
CA THR A 26 -35.38 17.06 4.36
C THR A 26 -34.83 15.69 3.97
N LEU A 27 -34.47 14.89 4.98
CA LEU A 27 -34.25 13.45 4.84
C LEU A 27 -35.59 12.71 4.69
N GLY A 28 -35.71 11.87 3.67
CA GLY A 28 -36.77 10.87 3.55
C GLY A 28 -36.59 10.02 2.28
N GLY A 29 -36.57 8.69 2.34
CA GLY A 29 -36.47 7.82 3.52
C GLY A 29 -36.77 6.35 3.23
N LEU A 30 -35.98 5.45 3.85
CA LEU A 30 -36.26 4.01 4.10
C LEU A 30 -36.36 3.10 2.85
N LEU A 31 -36.01 1.80 2.82
CA LEU A 31 -35.50 0.78 3.76
C LEU A 31 -34.71 -0.24 2.89
N LEU A 32 -33.68 -0.99 3.29
CA LEU A 32 -33.04 -1.35 4.57
C LEU A 32 -31.52 -1.08 4.51
N GLY A 33 -30.84 -1.01 5.67
CA GLY A 33 -29.37 -0.98 5.73
C GLY A 33 -28.81 -0.70 7.13
N SER A 34 -27.58 -1.14 7.38
CA SER A 34 -26.85 -1.00 8.65
C SER A 34 -26.83 0.44 9.17
N VAL A 35 -27.04 0.64 10.48
CA VAL A 35 -26.86 1.95 11.12
C VAL A 35 -25.37 2.29 11.14
N ALA A 36 -24.93 3.15 10.22
CA ALA A 36 -23.62 3.77 10.26
C ALA A 36 -23.57 4.81 11.39
N VAL A 37 -22.60 4.69 12.30
CA VAL A 37 -22.36 5.67 13.37
C VAL A 37 -21.37 6.72 12.86
N PHE A 38 -21.85 7.94 12.64
CA PHE A 38 -21.03 9.07 12.20
C PHE A 38 -20.24 9.67 13.36
N LEU A 39 -18.92 9.51 13.33
CA LEU A 39 -17.96 10.18 14.22
C LEU A 39 -16.81 10.74 13.36
N GLY A 40 -16.91 12.00 12.94
CA GLY A 40 -15.91 12.61 12.05
C GLY A 40 -15.89 14.13 12.12
N GLN A 41 -14.69 14.71 12.18
CA GLN A 41 -14.45 16.14 12.00
C GLN A 41 -14.25 16.42 10.50
N PHE A 42 -15.04 17.33 9.92
CA PHE A 42 -14.94 17.72 8.49
C PHE A 42 -13.75 18.65 8.19
N GLN A 43 -12.58 18.38 8.78
CA GLN A 43 -11.35 19.16 8.63
C GLN A 43 -10.20 18.21 8.28
N ALA A 44 -9.92 18.07 6.98
CA ALA A 44 -8.77 17.32 6.48
C ALA A 44 -7.58 18.26 6.32
N ASN A 45 -6.71 18.31 7.32
CA ASN A 45 -5.37 18.84 7.13
C ASN A 45 -4.57 17.80 6.32
N ALA A 46 -4.17 18.17 5.11
CA ALA A 46 -3.27 17.38 4.27
C ALA A 46 -1.92 18.10 4.16
N VAL A 47 -0.86 17.34 3.92
CA VAL A 47 0.49 17.87 3.67
C VAL A 47 1.02 17.14 2.44
N PRO A 48 1.68 17.83 1.50
CA PRO A 48 2.42 17.16 0.43
C PRO A 48 3.35 16.11 1.03
N GLY A 49 3.22 14.86 0.61
CA GLY A 49 4.28 13.89 0.83
C GLY A 49 5.38 14.16 -0.17
N ASN A 50 6.63 14.02 0.25
CA ASN A 50 7.77 13.92 -0.67
C ASN A 50 7.77 12.51 -1.28
N GLY A 51 6.70 12.15 -2.00
CA GLY A 51 6.68 10.96 -2.85
C GLY A 51 7.39 11.23 -4.17
N ASP A 52 7.70 10.18 -4.91
CA ASP A 52 8.38 10.29 -6.21
C ASP A 52 7.45 10.77 -7.34
N GLY A 53 6.21 11.17 -7.01
CA GLY A 53 5.32 11.93 -7.87
C GLY A 53 5.97 13.26 -8.24
N GLY A 54 6.45 13.35 -9.49
CA GLY A 54 7.24 14.46 -9.99
C GLY A 54 6.48 15.78 -10.09
N THR A 55 7.14 16.78 -10.67
CA THR A 55 6.51 18.06 -11.03
C THR A 55 5.30 17.82 -11.95
N ALA A 56 4.19 18.53 -11.70
CA ALA A 56 2.92 18.45 -12.44
C ALA A 56 3.12 18.15 -13.93
N SER A 57 2.76 16.92 -14.30
CA SER A 57 3.07 16.34 -15.61
C SER A 57 2.07 16.79 -16.69
N VAL A 58 2.40 16.48 -17.95
CA VAL A 58 1.55 16.82 -19.09
C VAL A 58 0.35 15.87 -19.13
N GLY A 59 -0.86 16.42 -19.23
CA GLY A 59 -2.10 15.65 -19.16
C GLY A 59 -2.79 15.74 -17.79
N PRO A 60 -3.82 14.93 -17.56
CA PRO A 60 -4.46 14.79 -16.25
C PRO A 60 -3.57 14.01 -15.26
N ASP A 61 -3.70 14.30 -13.96
CA ASP A 61 -2.94 13.63 -12.88
C ASP A 61 -3.84 13.58 -11.62
N VAL A 62 -4.22 12.38 -11.15
CA VAL A 62 -5.17 12.22 -10.04
C VAL A 62 -4.55 11.65 -8.76
N ILE A 63 -4.53 12.47 -7.70
CA ILE A 63 -3.99 12.06 -6.40
C ILE A 63 -5.06 12.02 -5.32
N VAL A 64 -4.81 11.26 -4.24
CA VAL A 64 -5.60 11.34 -3.00
C VAL A 64 -5.14 12.54 -2.16
N GLY A 65 -5.73 13.70 -2.45
CA GLY A 65 -5.53 14.93 -1.69
C GLY A 65 -5.84 14.84 -0.19
N GLY A 66 -6.79 14.00 0.21
CA GLY A 66 -7.19 13.88 1.62
C GLY A 66 -7.93 12.60 1.96
N LEU A 67 -7.81 12.19 3.22
CA LEU A 67 -8.61 11.12 3.84
C LEU A 67 -9.38 11.73 5.03
N PRO A 68 -10.51 12.42 4.79
CA PRO A 68 -11.19 13.28 5.78
C PRO A 68 -11.86 12.54 6.94
N ASP A 69 -12.60 11.46 6.67
CA ASP A 69 -13.56 10.87 7.61
C ASP A 69 -13.59 9.33 7.53
N VAL A 70 -14.31 8.69 8.45
CA VAL A 70 -14.44 7.23 8.55
C VAL A 70 -15.86 6.82 8.95
N SER A 71 -16.34 5.72 8.38
CA SER A 71 -17.59 5.06 8.73
C SER A 71 -17.33 3.62 9.18
N SER A 72 -18.05 3.15 10.19
CA SER A 72 -18.06 1.76 10.64
C SER A 72 -19.45 1.17 10.44
N TYR A 73 -19.51 -0.06 9.91
CA TYR A 73 -20.76 -0.72 9.50
C TYR A 73 -21.13 -1.92 10.36
N GLY A 74 -20.32 -2.23 11.39
CA GLY A 74 -20.50 -3.36 12.29
C GLY A 74 -19.53 -4.51 12.04
N ALA A 75 -19.87 -5.69 12.55
CA ALA A 75 -19.05 -6.89 12.50
C ALA A 75 -19.89 -8.15 12.22
N VAL A 76 -19.29 -9.17 11.60
CA VAL A 76 -19.88 -10.48 11.34
C VAL A 76 -18.83 -11.57 11.55
N VAL A 77 -19.22 -12.73 12.09
CA VAL A 77 -18.34 -13.89 12.21
C VAL A 77 -18.30 -14.64 10.88
N VAL A 78 -17.11 -14.79 10.30
CA VAL A 78 -16.84 -15.53 9.05
C VAL A 78 -15.69 -16.49 9.30
N GLY A 79 -15.86 -17.78 9.01
CA GLY A 79 -14.82 -18.79 9.24
C GLY A 79 -14.33 -18.88 10.70
N GLY A 80 -15.20 -18.56 11.67
CA GLY A 80 -14.85 -18.47 13.10
C GLY A 80 -14.16 -17.16 13.53
N GLN A 81 -13.83 -16.27 12.60
CA GLN A 81 -13.15 -15.00 12.89
C GLN A 81 -14.14 -13.83 12.84
N THR A 82 -14.00 -12.86 13.74
CA THR A 82 -14.88 -11.67 13.77
C THR A 82 -14.35 -10.62 12.81
N ILE A 83 -14.98 -10.47 11.65
CA ILE A 83 -14.61 -9.50 10.63
C ILE A 83 -15.39 -8.21 10.84
N ARG A 84 -14.68 -7.08 10.86
CA ARG A 84 -15.23 -5.72 10.98
C ARG A 84 -15.20 -5.02 9.63
N ALA A 85 -16.22 -4.22 9.35
CA ALA A 85 -16.32 -3.46 8.10
C ALA A 85 -16.28 -1.96 8.33
N TYR A 86 -15.45 -1.30 7.52
CA TYR A 86 -15.22 0.13 7.54
C TYR A 86 -15.29 0.71 6.12
N SER A 87 -15.22 2.03 6.04
CA SER A 87 -14.93 2.80 4.84
C SER A 87 -14.33 4.14 5.25
N PHE A 88 -13.53 4.75 4.40
CA PHE A 88 -12.94 6.07 4.62
C PHE A 88 -13.38 7.05 3.55
N GLY A 89 -13.57 8.31 3.94
CA GLY A 89 -13.74 9.39 2.98
C GLY A 89 -12.44 9.58 2.21
N THR A 90 -12.56 9.99 0.95
CA THR A 90 -11.45 10.33 0.08
C THR A 90 -11.74 11.69 -0.57
N THR A 91 -10.74 12.55 -0.63
CA THR A 91 -10.78 13.76 -1.45
C THR A 91 -9.69 13.65 -2.48
N SER A 92 -10.08 13.58 -3.75
CA SER A 92 -9.14 13.58 -4.87
C SER A 92 -8.70 14.98 -5.24
N CYS A 93 -7.58 15.09 -5.94
CA CYS A 93 -7.13 16.28 -6.66
C CYS A 93 -6.91 15.93 -8.12
N ASN A 94 -7.13 16.88 -9.03
CA ASN A 94 -6.45 16.86 -10.32
C ASN A 94 -5.29 17.85 -10.27
N ILE A 95 -4.05 17.38 -10.08
CA ILE A 95 -2.85 18.25 -10.00
C ILE A 95 -2.16 18.42 -11.36
N GLY A 96 -2.71 17.82 -12.42
CA GLY A 96 -2.17 17.84 -13.76
C GLY A 96 -2.46 19.14 -14.50
N THR A 97 -2.23 19.11 -15.82
CA THR A 97 -2.36 20.26 -16.72
C THR A 97 -3.62 20.21 -17.60
N GLN A 98 -4.44 19.16 -17.49
CA GLN A 98 -5.68 18.98 -18.26
C GLN A 98 -6.82 18.44 -17.38
N ASN A 99 -8.08 18.70 -17.75
CA ASN A 99 -9.24 18.17 -17.03
C ASN A 99 -9.30 16.64 -17.10
N LEU A 100 -9.51 15.97 -15.96
CA LEU A 100 -9.78 14.53 -15.90
C LEU A 100 -11.26 14.27 -16.13
N THR A 101 -11.62 13.31 -16.99
CA THR A 101 -13.02 12.90 -17.18
C THR A 101 -13.53 12.11 -15.96
N TRP A 102 -14.84 12.14 -15.71
CA TRP A 102 -15.45 11.59 -14.50
C TRP A 102 -16.89 11.12 -14.76
N GLN A 103 -17.07 10.39 -15.86
CA GLN A 103 -18.39 9.93 -16.33
C GLN A 103 -18.78 8.62 -15.64
N ALA A 104 -19.90 8.60 -14.92
CA ALA A 104 -20.45 7.39 -14.32
C ALA A 104 -20.68 6.24 -15.31
N SER A 105 -20.79 5.01 -14.76
CA SER A 105 -21.39 3.85 -15.42
C SER A 105 -22.68 4.23 -16.18
N PRO A 106 -22.87 3.80 -17.45
CA PRO A 106 -22.14 2.74 -18.15
C PRO A 106 -20.83 3.17 -18.84
N SER A 107 -20.33 4.39 -18.63
CA SER A 107 -18.96 4.73 -19.03
C SER A 107 -17.94 3.97 -18.17
N ALA A 108 -16.71 3.85 -18.66
CA ALA A 108 -15.56 3.32 -17.92
C ALA A 108 -14.50 4.41 -17.65
N ILE A 109 -14.84 5.68 -17.89
CA ILE A 109 -13.93 6.82 -17.78
C ILE A 109 -14.27 7.63 -16.52
N HIS A 110 -13.99 6.99 -15.38
CA HIS A 110 -14.11 7.51 -14.02
C HIS A 110 -13.12 6.76 -13.12
N PRO A 111 -12.78 7.27 -11.91
CA PRO A 111 -11.78 6.60 -11.09
C PRO A 111 -12.34 5.33 -10.44
N PHE A 112 -11.46 4.36 -10.20
CA PHE A 112 -11.70 3.25 -9.30
C PHE A 112 -10.85 3.40 -8.05
N ILE A 113 -11.48 3.30 -6.88
CA ILE A 113 -10.93 3.79 -5.61
C ILE A 113 -10.86 2.65 -4.59
N PRO A 114 -9.80 1.82 -4.59
CA PRO A 114 -9.58 0.85 -3.52
C PRO A 114 -9.13 1.56 -2.22
N MET A 115 -9.41 0.92 -1.10
CA MET A 115 -8.91 1.31 0.22
C MET A 115 -8.30 0.09 0.92
N ASN A 116 -7.25 0.34 1.69
CA ASN A 116 -6.49 -0.67 2.43
C ASN A 116 -6.28 -0.22 3.88
N MET A 117 -6.13 -1.18 4.80
CA MET A 117 -5.66 -0.91 6.17
C MET A 117 -4.36 -1.67 6.43
N TYR A 118 -3.45 -1.03 7.14
CA TYR A 118 -2.17 -1.59 7.53
C TYR A 118 -1.91 -1.40 9.03
N ARG A 119 -1.02 -2.23 9.56
CA ARG A 119 -0.49 -2.15 10.92
C ARG A 119 1.02 -2.16 10.89
N VAL A 120 1.67 -1.21 11.57
CA VAL A 120 3.08 -1.35 11.97
C VAL A 120 3.13 -1.90 13.39
N LYS A 121 3.82 -3.03 13.58
CA LYS A 121 4.00 -3.70 14.88
C LYS A 121 5.31 -4.49 14.88
N ASP A 122 6.02 -4.49 16.02
CA ASP A 122 7.27 -5.24 16.23
C ASP A 122 8.36 -5.01 15.14
N GLY A 123 8.31 -3.84 14.49
CA GLY A 123 9.21 -3.43 13.42
C GLY A 123 8.71 -3.71 11.99
N ARG A 124 7.64 -4.50 11.81
CA ARG A 124 7.06 -4.86 10.50
C ARG A 124 5.81 -4.03 10.16
N LEU A 125 5.66 -3.63 8.89
CA LEU A 125 4.39 -3.17 8.31
C LEU A 125 3.66 -4.37 7.68
N GLU A 126 2.38 -4.58 8.00
CA GLU A 126 1.53 -5.63 7.44
C GLU A 126 0.22 -5.04 6.90
N GLN A 127 -0.25 -5.49 5.75
CA GLN A 127 -1.64 -5.23 5.32
C GLN A 127 -2.57 -6.12 6.17
N ILE A 128 -3.56 -5.51 6.81
CA ILE A 128 -4.53 -6.18 7.69
C ILE A 128 -5.97 -6.16 7.14
N GLY A 129 -6.19 -5.45 6.04
CA GLY A 129 -7.47 -5.41 5.38
C GLY A 129 -7.45 -4.71 4.04
N MET A 130 -8.46 -5.04 3.23
CA MET A 130 -8.70 -4.47 1.91
C MET A 130 -10.19 -4.28 1.68
N SER A 131 -10.58 -3.35 0.80
CA SER A 131 -11.93 -3.24 0.24
C SER A 131 -11.94 -3.68 -1.22
N TRP A 132 -13.12 -3.93 -1.78
CA TRP A 132 -13.34 -3.71 -3.21
C TRP A 132 -13.23 -2.21 -3.52
N GLY A 133 -13.06 -1.79 -4.78
CA GLY A 133 -12.85 -0.37 -5.08
C GLY A 133 -14.13 0.34 -5.47
N LYS A 134 -14.28 1.60 -5.05
CA LYS A 134 -15.46 2.40 -5.34
C LYS A 134 -15.33 3.07 -6.71
N HIS A 135 -16.38 3.00 -7.53
CA HIS A 135 -16.43 3.72 -8.81
C HIS A 135 -16.82 5.19 -8.63
N GLY A 136 -16.10 6.10 -9.29
CA GLY A 136 -16.51 7.49 -9.49
C GLY A 136 -17.84 7.62 -10.25
N PHE A 137 -18.52 8.77 -10.10
CA PHE A 137 -19.77 9.05 -10.84
C PHE A 137 -19.89 10.51 -11.33
N CYS A 138 -19.37 11.47 -10.57
CA CYS A 138 -19.13 12.86 -10.98
C CYS A 138 -18.08 13.47 -10.05
N ALA A 139 -17.54 14.64 -10.41
CA ALA A 139 -16.54 15.34 -9.62
C ALA A 139 -17.04 16.71 -9.16
N LEU A 140 -17.12 16.95 -7.84
CA LEU A 140 -17.25 18.30 -7.30
C LEU A 140 -15.96 19.11 -7.59
N GLN A 141 -16.05 20.44 -7.53
CA GLN A 141 -14.97 21.35 -7.92
C GLN A 141 -14.53 22.20 -6.72
N GLN A 142 -13.99 21.57 -5.69
CA GLN A 142 -13.49 22.26 -4.48
C GLN A 142 -12.00 22.63 -4.63
N THR A 143 -11.42 23.28 -3.62
CA THR A 143 -10.09 23.92 -3.66
C THR A 143 -9.10 23.34 -2.64
N LEU A 144 -9.18 22.04 -2.29
CA LEU A 144 -8.25 21.44 -1.32
C LEU A 144 -6.79 21.48 -1.84
N CYS A 145 -6.62 21.38 -3.15
CA CYS A 145 -5.34 21.04 -3.78
C CYS A 145 -4.64 22.23 -4.46
N GLY A 146 -5.24 23.42 -4.42
CA GLY A 146 -4.70 24.63 -5.04
C GLY A 146 -5.77 25.50 -5.68
N THR A 147 -5.36 26.25 -6.70
CA THR A 147 -6.26 27.11 -7.49
C THR A 147 -7.05 26.25 -8.47
N CYS A 148 -8.31 25.96 -8.13
CA CYS A 148 -9.23 25.22 -8.98
C CYS A 148 -9.63 26.05 -10.22
N THR A 149 -9.52 25.43 -11.40
CA THR A 149 -10.10 25.87 -12.67
C THR A 149 -11.29 24.94 -12.98
N PRO A 150 -12.53 25.28 -12.57
CA PRO A 150 -13.63 24.33 -12.57
C PRO A 150 -14.01 23.86 -13.98
N ALA A 151 -14.23 22.55 -14.14
CA ALA A 151 -14.79 21.97 -15.36
C ALA A 151 -16.32 22.16 -15.49
N GLY A 152 -16.96 22.73 -14.46
CA GLY A 152 -18.40 22.99 -14.41
C GLY A 152 -18.84 23.38 -13.00
N SER A 153 -20.15 23.37 -12.74
CA SER A 153 -20.73 23.67 -11.41
C SER A 153 -21.51 22.48 -10.86
N GLY A 154 -21.47 22.27 -9.54
CA GLY A 154 -22.17 21.17 -8.89
C GLY A 154 -21.42 19.85 -9.09
N CYS A 155 -22.01 18.95 -9.88
CA CYS A 155 -21.57 17.57 -10.09
C CYS A 155 -21.25 17.31 -11.59
N PRO A 156 -20.29 18.03 -12.21
CA PRO A 156 -19.88 17.80 -13.59
C PRO A 156 -19.20 16.44 -13.79
N SER A 157 -19.22 15.96 -15.02
CA SER A 157 -18.57 14.72 -15.47
C SER A 157 -17.08 14.86 -15.78
N ALA A 158 -16.39 15.78 -15.10
CA ALA A 158 -14.94 15.99 -15.18
C ALA A 158 -14.42 16.74 -13.93
N LEU A 159 -13.21 16.41 -13.46
CA LEU A 159 -12.48 17.16 -12.44
C LEU A 159 -11.55 18.18 -13.09
N GLY A 160 -11.81 19.46 -12.84
CA GLY A 160 -11.02 20.57 -13.38
C GLY A 160 -9.59 20.62 -12.84
N VAL A 161 -8.68 21.25 -13.58
CA VAL A 161 -7.28 21.44 -13.18
C VAL A 161 -7.19 22.18 -11.83
N GLY A 162 -6.41 21.65 -10.90
CA GLY A 162 -6.24 22.19 -9.53
C GLY A 162 -7.45 22.00 -8.61
N CYS A 163 -8.54 21.40 -9.10
CA CYS A 163 -9.76 21.17 -8.34
C CYS A 163 -9.70 19.87 -7.53
N SER A 164 -10.61 19.75 -6.56
CA SER A 164 -10.72 18.57 -5.70
C SER A 164 -12.15 18.06 -5.54
N ASP A 165 -12.35 16.74 -5.62
CA ASP A 165 -13.64 16.07 -5.43
C ASP A 165 -13.64 15.18 -4.16
N PRO A 166 -14.47 15.49 -3.14
CA PRO A 166 -14.63 14.68 -1.95
C PRO A 166 -15.79 13.68 -2.03
N TYR A 167 -15.48 12.40 -1.81
CA TYR A 167 -16.45 11.38 -1.42
C TYR A 167 -16.35 11.11 0.09
N THR A 168 -17.49 11.09 0.77
CA THR A 168 -17.54 10.70 2.20
C THR A 168 -17.34 9.18 2.35
N SER A 169 -16.91 8.74 3.54
CA SER A 169 -16.83 7.31 3.86
C SER A 169 -18.13 6.56 3.61
N SER A 170 -19.29 7.21 3.81
CA SER A 170 -20.60 6.62 3.53
C SER A 170 -20.78 6.28 2.04
N LEU A 171 -20.41 7.21 1.14
CA LEU A 171 -20.41 6.98 -0.30
C LEU A 171 -19.37 5.92 -0.70
N ASN A 172 -18.16 6.00 -0.16
CA ASN A 172 -17.09 5.03 -0.45
C ASN A 172 -17.40 3.62 0.09
N GLY A 173 -18.31 3.48 1.07
CA GLY A 173 -18.75 2.22 1.64
C GLY A 173 -20.12 1.75 1.11
N SER A 174 -20.64 2.38 0.06
CA SER A 174 -21.87 1.99 -0.62
C SER A 174 -21.64 0.73 -1.45
N GLN A 175 -22.30 -0.37 -1.10
CA GLN A 175 -22.04 -1.69 -1.70
C GLN A 175 -22.47 -1.81 -3.17
N GLY A 176 -23.36 -0.93 -3.63
CA GLY A 176 -23.74 -0.84 -5.04
C GLY A 176 -22.64 -0.24 -5.91
N ASP A 177 -21.85 0.69 -5.35
CA ASP A 177 -20.80 1.43 -6.05
C ASP A 177 -19.41 0.76 -5.95
N LEU A 178 -19.30 -0.31 -5.16
CA LEU A 178 -18.08 -1.09 -4.97
C LEU A 178 -17.95 -2.18 -6.05
N GLY A 179 -16.96 -2.04 -6.92
CA GLY A 179 -16.61 -2.92 -8.04
C GLY A 179 -15.48 -3.92 -7.71
N TRP A 180 -15.51 -5.06 -8.39
CA TRP A 180 -14.60 -6.17 -8.14
C TRP A 180 -13.18 -5.86 -8.65
N ARG A 181 -12.16 -5.86 -7.77
CA ARG A 181 -10.76 -5.52 -8.14
C ARG A 181 -10.21 -6.35 -9.31
N LYS A 182 -10.72 -7.57 -9.51
CA LYS A 182 -10.37 -8.46 -10.62
C LYS A 182 -10.70 -7.91 -12.01
N GLU A 183 -11.71 -7.03 -12.13
CA GLU A 183 -12.20 -6.53 -13.42
C GLU A 183 -11.30 -5.46 -14.05
N ILE A 184 -10.22 -5.09 -13.37
CA ILE A 184 -9.30 -4.00 -13.74
C ILE A 184 -8.01 -4.57 -14.33
N ASN A 185 -7.57 -3.96 -15.44
CA ASN A 185 -6.17 -3.95 -15.80
C ASN A 185 -5.49 -2.79 -15.04
N ALA A 186 -4.60 -3.11 -14.11
CA ALA A 186 -4.09 -2.10 -13.17
C ALA A 186 -3.20 -1.05 -13.82
N ALA A 187 -2.32 -1.47 -14.74
CA ALA A 187 -1.34 -0.62 -15.42
C ALA A 187 -1.96 0.37 -16.43
N THR A 188 -3.19 0.12 -16.87
CA THR A 188 -3.95 1.04 -17.75
C THR A 188 -5.18 1.63 -17.07
N ALA A 189 -5.45 1.23 -15.83
CA ALA A 189 -6.68 1.47 -15.08
C ALA A 189 -7.99 1.13 -15.83
N VAL A 190 -7.96 0.33 -16.91
CA VAL A 190 -9.14 -0.02 -17.72
C VAL A 190 -9.97 -1.09 -17.02
N PHE A 191 -11.28 -0.88 -16.96
CA PHE A 191 -12.27 -1.78 -16.37
C PHE A 191 -13.61 -1.72 -17.17
N PRO A 192 -14.55 -2.68 -17.00
CA PRO A 192 -15.83 -2.66 -17.71
C PRO A 192 -16.76 -1.56 -17.18
N GLY A 193 -17.42 -0.83 -18.09
CA GLY A 193 -18.40 0.21 -17.74
C GLY A 193 -19.64 -0.30 -17.01
N THR A 194 -19.94 -1.61 -17.11
CA THR A 194 -20.91 -2.33 -16.28
C THR A 194 -20.16 -3.27 -15.34
N PRO A 195 -19.82 -2.84 -14.12
CA PRO A 195 -19.00 -3.62 -13.19
C PRO A 195 -19.77 -4.74 -12.49
N ASN A 196 -19.04 -5.58 -11.76
CA ASN A 196 -19.53 -6.70 -10.96
C ASN A 196 -20.22 -7.82 -11.76
N SER A 197 -19.82 -8.04 -13.02
CA SER A 197 -20.46 -9.04 -13.87
C SER A 197 -20.12 -10.47 -13.39
N GLY A 198 -21.13 -11.20 -12.93
CA GLY A 198 -20.96 -12.51 -12.31
C GLY A 198 -20.36 -12.47 -10.89
N ALA A 199 -20.18 -11.28 -10.30
CA ALA A 199 -19.71 -11.14 -8.93
C ALA A 199 -20.82 -11.50 -7.92
N PRO A 200 -20.51 -12.14 -6.78
CA PRO A 200 -21.54 -12.48 -5.78
C PRO A 200 -22.25 -11.27 -5.17
N SER A 201 -23.47 -11.52 -4.68
CA SER A 201 -24.28 -10.55 -3.93
C SER A 201 -23.53 -10.10 -2.67
N ALA A 202 -23.53 -8.78 -2.40
CA ALA A 202 -22.88 -8.24 -1.22
C ALA A 202 -23.59 -8.70 0.07
N ALA A 203 -22.85 -9.32 1.00
CA ALA A 203 -23.35 -9.58 2.35
C ALA A 203 -23.67 -8.26 3.07
N SER A 204 -24.87 -8.12 3.64
CA SER A 204 -25.44 -6.85 4.12
C SER A 204 -24.50 -5.98 4.98
N THR A 205 -23.85 -6.56 5.98
CA THR A 205 -22.99 -5.82 6.91
C THR A 205 -21.60 -5.52 6.34
N ILE A 206 -20.91 -6.54 5.81
CA ILE A 206 -19.46 -6.45 5.53
C ILE A 206 -19.08 -6.56 4.05
N GLY A 207 -19.98 -7.05 3.18
CA GLY A 207 -19.63 -7.40 1.79
C GLY A 207 -19.05 -6.21 1.02
N ARG A 208 -17.99 -6.44 0.25
CA ARG A 208 -17.27 -5.47 -0.60
C ARG A 208 -16.56 -4.32 0.15
N ARG A 209 -17.02 -3.93 1.34
CA ARG A 209 -16.41 -2.88 2.19
C ARG A 209 -15.00 -3.25 2.64
N LEU A 210 -14.30 -2.30 3.28
CA LEU A 210 -12.99 -2.53 3.87
C LEU A 210 -13.11 -3.50 5.05
N GLN A 211 -12.74 -4.77 4.82
CA GLN A 211 -12.83 -5.83 5.82
C GLN A 211 -11.50 -5.98 6.55
N VAL A 212 -11.57 -6.07 7.87
CA VAL A 212 -10.41 -6.24 8.77
C VAL A 212 -10.77 -7.25 9.85
N ASN A 213 -9.85 -8.14 10.20
CA ASN A 213 -10.04 -9.05 11.32
C ASN A 213 -9.99 -8.28 12.65
N GLN A 214 -10.94 -8.53 13.55
CA GLN A 214 -10.98 -7.85 14.85
C GLN A 214 -9.71 -8.11 15.67
N THR A 215 -9.13 -9.31 15.58
CA THR A 215 -7.89 -9.66 16.28
C THR A 215 -6.70 -8.81 15.83
N ASP A 216 -6.69 -8.34 14.58
CA ASP A 216 -5.63 -7.47 14.08
C ASP A 216 -5.72 -6.03 14.62
N LEU A 217 -6.89 -5.62 15.10
CA LEU A 217 -7.16 -4.31 15.72
C LEU A 217 -7.20 -4.38 17.26
N ALA A 218 -7.18 -5.58 17.85
CA ALA A 218 -7.32 -5.77 19.28
C ALA A 218 -6.07 -5.30 20.04
N ALA A 219 -6.22 -4.29 20.90
CA ALA A 219 -5.11 -3.67 21.63
C ALA A 219 -4.32 -4.65 22.51
N ALA A 220 -4.98 -5.66 23.10
CA ALA A 220 -4.34 -6.70 23.90
C ALA A 220 -3.43 -7.63 23.07
N SER A 221 -3.80 -7.89 21.81
CA SER A 221 -2.99 -8.68 20.88
C SER A 221 -1.91 -7.86 20.17
N ASN A 222 -2.09 -6.54 20.11
CA ASN A 222 -1.26 -5.60 19.34
C ASN A 222 -0.85 -4.38 20.18
N PRO A 223 -0.13 -4.58 21.32
CA PRO A 223 0.38 -3.48 22.11
C PRO A 223 1.39 -2.66 21.30
N GLY A 224 1.32 -1.33 21.42
CA GLY A 224 2.22 -0.41 20.70
C GLY A 224 2.01 -0.32 19.19
N ALA A 225 1.02 -1.03 18.62
CA ALA A 225 0.78 -1.03 17.19
C ALA A 225 0.27 0.33 16.66
N ILE A 226 0.79 0.71 15.51
CA ILE A 226 0.40 1.91 14.75
C ILE A 226 -0.47 1.45 13.59
N TYR A 227 -1.59 2.14 13.35
CA TYR A 227 -2.51 1.79 12.27
C TYR A 227 -2.59 2.89 11.21
N LEU A 228 -2.73 2.44 9.96
CA LEU A 228 -2.69 3.29 8.77
C LEU A 228 -3.86 2.90 7.86
N VAL A 229 -4.51 3.92 7.29
CA VAL A 229 -5.40 3.76 6.14
C VAL A 229 -4.66 4.27 4.90
N GLU A 230 -4.89 3.60 3.78
CA GLU A 230 -4.61 4.09 2.44
C GLU A 230 -5.91 4.23 1.65
N GLY A 231 -5.95 5.27 0.81
CA GLY A 231 -6.79 5.30 -0.38
C GLY A 231 -5.92 5.50 -1.62
N GLN A 232 -6.36 4.95 -2.74
CA GLN A 232 -5.73 5.13 -4.06
C GLN A 232 -6.81 5.49 -5.09
N TYR A 233 -6.47 6.28 -6.11
CA TYR A 233 -7.35 6.53 -7.27
C TYR A 233 -6.64 6.02 -8.51
N ILE A 234 -7.16 5.01 -9.20
CA ILE A 234 -6.68 4.67 -10.55
C ILE A 234 -7.64 5.21 -11.60
N HIS A 235 -7.12 5.74 -12.71
CA HIS A 235 -7.93 6.33 -13.78
C HIS A 235 -7.32 6.13 -15.18
N PRO A 236 -8.09 5.72 -16.21
CA PRO A 236 -7.51 5.44 -17.54
C PRO A 236 -6.74 6.59 -18.19
N GLN A 237 -7.19 7.83 -17.99
CA GLN A 237 -6.51 9.03 -18.51
C GLN A 237 -5.29 9.48 -17.70
N ASP A 238 -5.17 9.02 -16.46
CA ASP A 238 -4.04 9.28 -15.56
C ASP A 238 -2.88 8.33 -15.94
N ALA A 239 -3.20 7.04 -16.06
CA ALA A 239 -2.28 6.02 -16.57
C ALA A 239 -1.85 6.28 -18.02
N ALA A 240 -2.77 6.70 -18.90
CA ALA A 240 -2.43 7.07 -20.28
C ALA A 240 -1.54 8.33 -20.39
N ALA A 241 -1.46 9.15 -19.34
CA ALA A 241 -0.54 10.28 -19.25
C ALA A 241 0.81 9.90 -18.60
N GLY A 242 0.91 8.71 -17.98
CA GLY A 242 2.10 8.26 -17.25
C GLY A 242 2.24 8.89 -15.86
N ASN A 243 1.12 9.26 -15.24
CA ASN A 243 1.10 9.99 -13.97
C ASN A 243 0.62 9.13 -12.78
N ASP A 244 0.25 7.88 -13.03
CA ASP A 244 -0.46 6.99 -12.11
C ASP A 244 0.40 6.34 -11.00
N ASP A 245 1.65 6.78 -10.85
CA ASP A 245 2.57 6.32 -9.81
C ASP A 245 2.52 7.16 -8.51
N ASN A 246 1.75 8.25 -8.49
CA ASN A 246 1.59 9.15 -7.34
C ASN A 246 0.18 9.07 -6.70
N ASN A 247 -0.68 8.18 -7.16
CA ASN A 247 -2.12 8.27 -6.94
C ASN A 247 -2.64 7.62 -5.63
N ALA A 248 -1.73 7.08 -4.81
CA ALA A 248 -1.99 6.58 -3.45
C ALA A 248 -1.66 7.63 -2.37
N SER A 249 -2.34 7.58 -1.23
CA SER A 249 -2.02 8.42 -0.06
C SER A 249 -2.47 7.77 1.25
N TRP A 250 -1.69 7.97 2.31
CA TRP A 250 -1.94 7.36 3.62
C TRP A 250 -2.27 8.36 4.73
N ARG A 251 -2.95 7.89 5.78
CA ARG A 251 -3.19 8.63 7.04
C ARG A 251 -3.20 7.67 8.22
N ALA A 252 -2.66 8.10 9.36
CA ALA A 252 -2.68 7.32 10.59
C ALA A 252 -4.07 7.32 11.25
N PHE A 253 -4.34 6.31 12.08
CA PHE A 253 -5.53 6.30 12.94
C PHE A 253 -5.29 5.54 14.26
N THR A 254 -6.20 5.76 15.22
CA THR A 254 -6.29 4.99 16.46
C THR A 254 -7.59 4.20 16.52
N VAL A 255 -7.59 3.12 17.30
CA VAL A 255 -8.74 2.24 17.52
C VAL A 255 -9.17 2.30 18.98
N ASN A 256 -10.44 2.54 19.24
CA ASN A 256 -10.99 2.39 20.58
C ASN A 256 -11.00 0.91 20.99
N ALA A 257 -10.29 0.55 22.07
CA ALA A 257 -10.09 -0.84 22.47
C ALA A 257 -11.38 -1.62 22.84
N SER A 258 -12.49 -0.94 23.14
CA SER A 258 -13.76 -1.58 23.52
C SER A 258 -14.78 -1.59 22.37
N THR A 259 -14.93 -0.49 21.63
CA THR A 259 -15.93 -0.35 20.57
C THR A 259 -15.39 -0.65 19.18
N TYR A 260 -14.06 -0.61 19.01
CA TYR A 260 -13.34 -0.61 17.73
C TYR A 260 -13.76 0.54 16.79
N ALA A 261 -14.27 1.65 17.37
CA ALA A 261 -14.41 2.91 16.65
C ALA A 261 -13.02 3.42 16.24
N ILE A 262 -12.90 3.86 14.99
CA ILE A 262 -11.66 4.42 14.44
C ILE A 262 -11.68 5.93 14.62
N THR A 263 -10.53 6.53 14.92
CA THR A 263 -10.33 7.98 14.90
C THR A 263 -9.08 8.29 14.08
N LEU A 264 -9.26 9.03 12.98
CA LEU A 264 -8.15 9.47 12.13
C LEU A 264 -7.24 10.42 12.89
N THR A 265 -5.92 10.25 12.75
CA THR A 265 -4.90 11.04 13.44
C THR A 265 -3.88 11.62 12.44
N GLY A 266 -3.21 12.70 12.85
CA GLY A 266 -2.27 13.41 11.98
C GLY A 266 -2.92 13.97 10.70
N THR A 267 -2.06 14.26 9.72
CA THR A 267 -2.45 14.73 8.39
C THR A 267 -2.44 13.58 7.38
N THR A 268 -3.21 13.67 6.30
CA THR A 268 -2.94 12.84 5.11
C THR A 268 -1.53 13.16 4.59
N LYS A 269 -0.79 12.13 4.19
CA LYS A 269 0.45 12.23 3.42
C LYS A 269 0.11 11.96 1.97
N GLN A 270 0.05 13.03 1.18
CA GLN A 270 -0.31 12.97 -0.23
C GLN A 270 0.79 12.27 -1.03
N GLN A 271 0.43 11.62 -2.14
CA GLN A 271 1.36 11.03 -3.12
C GLN A 271 2.30 9.96 -2.56
N GLN A 272 1.85 9.20 -1.56
CA GLN A 272 2.62 8.14 -0.92
C GLN A 272 1.71 6.95 -0.58
N ALA A 273 2.03 5.77 -1.11
CA ALA A 273 1.44 4.53 -0.64
C ALA A 273 1.81 4.25 0.84
N ALA A 274 1.03 3.44 1.54
CA ALA A 274 1.20 3.22 2.97
C ALA A 274 2.54 2.57 3.34
N ILE A 275 3.21 1.87 2.41
CA ILE A 275 4.58 1.38 2.62
C ILE A 275 5.59 2.50 2.96
N ALA A 276 5.39 3.72 2.45
CA ALA A 276 6.19 4.89 2.80
C ALA A 276 6.14 5.25 4.30
N ALA A 277 5.01 4.95 4.96
CA ALA A 277 4.87 5.14 6.39
C ALA A 277 5.80 4.22 7.21
N TRP A 278 6.21 3.06 6.67
CA TRP A 278 7.07 2.12 7.38
C TRP A 278 8.39 2.77 7.79
N LYS A 279 9.02 3.52 6.88
CA LYS A 279 10.24 4.30 7.14
C LYS A 279 10.03 5.47 8.12
N THR A 280 8.81 5.97 8.23
CA THR A 280 8.45 7.00 9.23
C THR A 280 8.46 6.44 10.66
N TYR A 281 8.16 5.14 10.83
CA TYR A 281 8.09 4.48 12.14
C TYR A 281 9.26 3.54 12.43
N ASN A 282 10.06 3.18 11.43
CA ASN A 282 11.31 2.45 11.56
C ASN A 282 12.35 3.05 10.59
N ALA A 283 13.26 3.86 11.11
CA ALA A 283 14.26 4.57 10.30
C ALA A 283 15.28 3.67 9.60
N ALA A 284 15.40 2.40 10.00
CA ALA A 284 16.25 1.41 9.33
C ALA A 284 15.63 0.90 8.01
N VAL A 285 14.36 1.20 7.73
CA VAL A 285 13.68 0.76 6.51
C VAL A 285 14.19 1.53 5.30
N ASN A 286 14.62 0.76 4.30
CA ASN A 286 14.85 1.22 2.95
C ASN A 286 13.59 0.98 2.14
N ILE A 287 13.32 1.88 1.20
CA ILE A 287 12.19 1.78 0.28
C ILE A 287 12.73 2.08 -1.11
N VAL A 288 12.39 1.24 -2.08
CA VAL A 288 12.76 1.38 -3.49
C VAL A 288 11.56 1.09 -4.38
N ASN A 289 11.43 1.85 -5.46
CA ASN A 289 10.48 1.54 -6.52
C ASN A 289 11.04 0.41 -7.40
N VAL A 290 10.17 -0.47 -7.87
CA VAL A 290 10.48 -1.63 -8.70
C VAL A 290 9.54 -1.59 -9.90
N ASP A 291 9.96 -0.86 -10.93
CA ASP A 291 9.17 -0.61 -12.14
C ASP A 291 9.19 -1.82 -13.08
N VAL A 292 8.02 -2.23 -13.57
CA VAL A 292 7.90 -3.22 -14.64
C VAL A 292 7.81 -2.49 -16.00
N PRO A 293 8.76 -2.69 -16.92
CA PRO A 293 8.72 -2.06 -18.24
C PRO A 293 7.41 -2.34 -18.99
N SER A 294 6.74 -1.27 -19.42
CA SER A 294 5.46 -1.31 -20.16
C SER A 294 4.30 -1.98 -19.40
N ASP A 295 4.33 -1.94 -18.07
CA ASP A 295 3.23 -2.35 -17.19
C ASP A 295 3.08 -1.32 -16.05
N GLY A 296 3.36 -1.66 -14.79
CA GLY A 296 3.29 -0.71 -13.66
C GLY A 296 4.37 -0.96 -12.60
N ARG A 297 4.23 -0.30 -11.45
CA ARG A 297 5.16 -0.28 -10.32
C ARG A 297 4.78 -1.25 -9.20
N PHE A 298 5.82 -1.84 -8.61
CA PHE A 298 5.81 -2.32 -7.23
C PHE A 298 6.67 -1.39 -6.36
N ILE A 299 6.41 -1.36 -5.05
CA ILE A 299 7.25 -0.66 -4.08
C ILE A 299 7.76 -1.72 -3.09
N ALA A 300 9.07 -1.78 -2.92
CA ALA A 300 9.73 -2.73 -2.03
C ALA A 300 10.30 -2.00 -0.81
N GLY A 301 9.76 -2.33 0.37
CA GLY A 301 10.32 -1.95 1.67
C GLY A 301 11.15 -3.10 2.25
N PHE A 302 12.30 -2.79 2.85
CA PHE A 302 13.12 -3.80 3.51
C PHE A 302 13.97 -3.24 4.65
N TYR A 303 14.23 -4.05 5.66
CA TYR A 303 15.26 -3.80 6.67
C TYR A 303 15.79 -5.08 7.31
N SER A 304 16.98 -5.00 7.89
CA SER A 304 17.59 -6.03 8.73
C SER A 304 17.70 -5.60 10.20
N LYS A 305 17.66 -6.57 11.12
CA LYS A 305 17.79 -6.34 12.57
C LYS A 305 18.61 -7.46 13.23
N ASP A 306 19.56 -7.08 14.07
CA ASP A 306 20.26 -8.00 14.98
C ASP A 306 19.28 -8.55 16.05
N ASN A 307 19.21 -9.88 16.18
CA ASN A 307 18.39 -10.55 17.20
C ASN A 307 19.10 -10.64 18.56
N GLY A 308 20.38 -10.24 18.66
CA GLY A 308 21.18 -10.21 19.88
C GLY A 308 21.72 -11.58 20.32
N ASN A 309 21.66 -12.58 19.43
CA ASN A 309 22.01 -13.98 19.68
C ASN A 309 22.91 -14.59 18.59
N GLY A 310 23.54 -13.76 17.75
CA GLY A 310 24.30 -14.20 16.58
C GLY A 310 23.45 -14.49 15.34
N THR A 311 22.13 -14.23 15.36
CA THR A 311 21.30 -14.27 14.15
C THR A 311 20.72 -12.90 13.81
N TRP A 312 20.39 -12.70 12.55
CA TRP A 312 19.84 -11.48 11.99
C TRP A 312 18.51 -11.75 11.32
N ARG A 313 17.51 -10.95 11.70
CA ARG A 313 16.22 -10.88 11.04
C ARG A 313 16.33 -10.06 9.77
N TYR A 314 15.83 -10.61 8.66
CA TYR A 314 15.57 -9.89 7.41
C TYR A 314 14.06 -9.78 7.19
N GLU A 315 13.57 -8.55 6.97
CA GLU A 315 12.15 -8.24 6.79
C GLU A 315 11.94 -7.53 5.44
N TYR A 316 10.95 -7.99 4.68
CA TYR A 316 10.58 -7.44 3.38
C TYR A 316 9.06 -7.23 3.31
N ALA A 317 8.64 -6.17 2.62
CA ALA A 317 7.27 -5.92 2.22
C ALA A 317 7.27 -5.48 0.76
N ILE A 318 6.49 -6.15 -0.09
CA ILE A 318 6.37 -5.81 -1.52
C ILE A 318 4.91 -5.42 -1.77
N GLU A 319 4.69 -4.15 -2.09
CA GLU A 319 3.40 -3.57 -2.44
C GLU A 319 3.27 -3.49 -3.97
N ASN A 320 2.16 -3.96 -4.53
CA ASN A 320 1.84 -3.75 -5.94
C ASN A 320 0.96 -2.51 -6.07
N LEU A 321 1.52 -1.40 -6.57
CA LEU A 321 0.80 -0.15 -6.71
C LEU A 321 -0.20 -0.23 -7.89
N ASN A 322 0.28 -0.62 -9.06
CA ASN A 322 -0.44 -0.57 -10.35
C ASN A 322 0.05 -1.61 -11.37
N SER A 323 0.96 -2.54 -11.06
CA SER A 323 1.36 -3.61 -11.99
C SER A 323 0.20 -4.57 -12.28
N ASP A 324 -0.30 -4.56 -13.52
CA ASP A 324 -1.30 -5.54 -13.96
C ASP A 324 -0.70 -6.94 -13.99
N ARG A 325 0.61 -7.04 -14.30
CA ARG A 325 1.30 -8.34 -14.38
C ARG A 325 1.37 -9.10 -13.07
N SER A 326 1.32 -8.41 -11.91
CA SER A 326 1.29 -9.02 -10.57
C SER A 326 2.55 -9.85 -10.23
N GLY A 327 2.81 -10.09 -8.94
CA GLY A 327 3.95 -10.92 -8.50
C GLY A 327 3.59 -12.41 -8.32
N GLN A 328 4.47 -13.34 -8.71
CA GLN A 328 4.33 -14.79 -8.50
C GLN A 328 5.39 -15.39 -7.56
N SER A 329 6.58 -14.78 -7.50
CA SER A 329 7.66 -15.24 -6.63
C SER A 329 8.54 -14.10 -6.16
N PHE A 330 9.14 -14.27 -4.98
CA PHE A 330 10.11 -13.34 -4.39
C PHE A 330 11.33 -14.16 -3.99
N SER A 331 12.54 -13.71 -4.32
CA SER A 331 13.78 -14.47 -4.13
C SER A 331 14.92 -13.57 -3.69
N VAL A 332 15.55 -13.92 -2.57
CA VAL A 332 16.72 -13.22 -1.99
C VAL A 332 17.92 -14.18 -2.05
N PRO A 333 19.09 -13.76 -2.56
CA PRO A 333 20.31 -14.56 -2.52
C PRO A 333 20.69 -14.97 -1.10
N ILE A 334 21.13 -16.22 -0.94
CA ILE A 334 21.65 -16.80 0.30
C ILE A 334 23.03 -17.39 -0.04
N PRO A 335 24.13 -16.74 0.42
CA PRO A 335 25.48 -17.26 0.21
C PRO A 335 25.68 -18.68 0.77
N ALA A 336 26.68 -19.38 0.25
CA ALA A 336 27.02 -20.72 0.72
C ALA A 336 27.46 -20.67 2.20
N GLY A 337 27.02 -21.65 3.00
CA GLY A 337 27.32 -21.74 4.44
C GLY A 337 26.32 -21.05 5.37
N VAL A 338 25.51 -20.11 4.86
CA VAL A 338 24.48 -19.41 5.67
C VAL A 338 23.34 -20.35 6.05
N ASN A 339 23.04 -20.45 7.34
CA ASN A 339 21.89 -21.20 7.87
C ASN A 339 20.67 -20.28 8.01
N VAL A 340 19.61 -20.61 7.28
CA VAL A 340 18.35 -19.85 7.28
C VAL A 340 17.28 -20.54 8.10
N THR A 341 16.62 -19.79 8.99
CA THR A 341 15.59 -20.26 9.93
C THR A 341 14.42 -19.27 10.01
N ASN A 342 13.37 -19.61 10.77
CA ASN A 342 12.20 -18.75 11.04
C ASN A 342 11.57 -18.09 9.80
N ILE A 343 11.62 -18.82 8.68
CA ILE A 343 11.06 -18.41 7.39
C ILE A 343 9.56 -18.21 7.55
N GLY A 344 9.04 -17.08 7.06
CA GLY A 344 7.61 -16.85 7.03
C GLY A 344 7.15 -15.94 5.89
N PHE A 345 5.83 -15.89 5.76
CA PHE A 345 5.08 -15.22 4.71
C PHE A 345 3.80 -14.66 5.32
N LYS A 346 3.30 -13.55 4.77
CA LYS A 346 1.96 -13.05 5.05
C LYS A 346 1.41 -12.29 3.85
N ASP A 347 0.14 -12.53 3.54
CA ASP A 347 -0.65 -11.79 2.57
C ASP A 347 -1.89 -11.13 3.22
N VAL A 348 -2.78 -10.62 2.38
CA VAL A 348 -4.12 -10.16 2.76
C VAL A 348 -5.18 -11.14 2.27
N ASN A 349 -6.18 -11.41 3.11
CA ASN A 349 -7.29 -12.28 2.75
C ASN A 349 -8.27 -11.56 1.79
N TYR A 350 -8.36 -12.05 0.55
CA TYR A 350 -9.44 -11.69 -0.38
C TYR A 350 -10.80 -12.16 0.18
N HIS A 351 -11.88 -11.45 -0.15
CA HIS A 351 -13.17 -11.63 0.54
C HIS A 351 -14.37 -11.42 -0.38
N SER A 352 -15.59 -11.53 0.18
CA SER A 352 -16.85 -11.24 -0.53
C SER A 352 -17.07 -12.03 -1.82
N GLY A 353 -16.42 -13.20 -1.94
CA GLY A 353 -16.49 -14.05 -3.14
C GLY A 353 -15.48 -13.69 -4.23
N ASP A 354 -14.43 -12.95 -3.91
CA ASP A 354 -13.20 -12.94 -4.70
C ASP A 354 -12.76 -14.37 -5.05
N PRO A 355 -12.21 -14.61 -6.25
CA PRO A 355 -12.02 -15.96 -6.76
C PRO A 355 -10.62 -16.50 -6.47
N TYR A 356 -9.75 -15.70 -5.84
CA TYR A 356 -8.37 -16.03 -5.59
C TYR A 356 -8.25 -17.02 -4.43
N VAL A 357 -7.38 -18.01 -4.57
CA VAL A 357 -7.14 -19.01 -3.52
C VAL A 357 -6.39 -18.37 -2.36
N ALA A 358 -6.84 -18.61 -1.13
CA ALA A 358 -6.18 -18.17 0.10
C ALA A 358 -5.09 -19.15 0.55
N THR A 359 -4.29 -19.68 -0.40
CA THR A 359 -3.15 -20.55 -0.10
C THR A 359 -1.88 -19.71 -0.11
N ASP A 360 -1.24 -19.63 1.05
CA ASP A 360 0.05 -18.98 1.28
C ASP A 360 1.12 -19.43 0.28
N TRP A 361 2.11 -18.56 0.03
CA TRP A 361 3.24 -18.89 -0.82
C TRP A 361 4.15 -19.91 -0.14
N THR A 362 4.50 -20.98 -0.86
CA THR A 362 5.46 -21.96 -0.37
C THR A 362 6.86 -21.39 -0.42
N SER A 363 7.65 -21.63 0.63
CA SER A 363 9.06 -21.19 0.72
C SER A 363 10.04 -22.36 0.63
N ALA A 364 11.21 -22.11 0.05
CA ALA A 364 12.32 -23.05 0.00
C ALA A 364 13.67 -22.31 0.00
N VAL A 365 14.70 -22.94 0.58
CA VAL A 365 16.10 -22.50 0.47
C VAL A 365 16.81 -23.49 -0.44
N ALA A 366 17.13 -23.07 -1.66
CA ALA A 366 17.71 -23.92 -2.69
C ALA A 366 18.41 -23.07 -3.77
N GLY A 367 19.46 -23.62 -4.41
CA GLY A 367 20.12 -22.96 -5.54
C GLY A 367 20.78 -21.62 -5.22
N GLY A 368 21.23 -21.40 -3.98
CA GLY A 368 21.86 -20.15 -3.55
C GLY A 368 20.87 -19.01 -3.25
N ALA A 369 19.59 -19.33 -3.00
CA ALA A 369 18.58 -18.34 -2.62
C ALA A 369 17.55 -18.92 -1.65
N ILE A 370 16.89 -18.03 -0.90
CA ILE A 370 15.58 -18.27 -0.31
C ILE A 370 14.53 -17.70 -1.26
N LYS A 371 13.54 -18.51 -1.60
CA LYS A 371 12.47 -18.16 -2.53
C LYS A 371 11.10 -18.51 -1.93
N TRP A 372 10.15 -17.60 -2.09
CA TRP A 372 8.71 -17.84 -1.88
C TRP A 372 8.02 -17.79 -3.23
N GLU A 373 7.02 -18.66 -3.46
CA GLU A 373 6.21 -18.59 -4.66
C GLU A 373 4.79 -19.16 -4.53
N CYS A 374 3.89 -18.67 -5.39
CA CYS A 374 2.60 -19.30 -5.65
C CYS A 374 2.61 -20.13 -6.95
N GLN A 375 1.47 -20.73 -7.27
CA GLN A 375 1.23 -21.38 -8.57
C GLN A 375 1.57 -20.46 -9.75
N THR A 376 2.18 -21.01 -10.80
CA THR A 376 2.49 -20.28 -12.02
C THR A 376 1.22 -19.95 -12.82
N TYR A 377 1.26 -18.90 -13.63
CA TYR A 377 0.14 -18.54 -14.52
C TYR A 377 -0.24 -19.66 -15.50
N ALA A 378 0.73 -20.46 -15.95
CA ALA A 378 0.46 -21.60 -16.82
C ALA A 378 -0.32 -22.73 -16.10
N ALA A 379 -0.08 -22.94 -14.80
CA ALA A 379 -0.77 -23.95 -13.99
C ALA A 379 -2.14 -23.44 -13.49
N ASN A 380 -2.23 -22.17 -13.11
CA ASN A 380 -3.46 -21.53 -12.68
C ASN A 380 -3.45 -20.05 -13.10
N PRO A 381 -4.07 -19.67 -14.24
CA PRO A 381 -4.06 -18.30 -14.74
C PRO A 381 -5.09 -17.39 -14.05
N THR A 382 -6.14 -17.96 -13.45
CA THR A 382 -7.34 -17.22 -13.03
C THR A 382 -7.46 -16.98 -11.53
N THR A 383 -7.02 -17.91 -10.69
CA THR A 383 -7.29 -17.89 -9.25
C THR A 383 -6.04 -17.98 -8.37
N ALA A 384 -4.82 -18.08 -8.93
CA ALA A 384 -3.61 -18.13 -8.12
C ALA A 384 -3.45 -16.88 -7.24
N ASN A 385 -2.89 -17.09 -6.06
CA ASN A 385 -2.58 -16.08 -5.04
C ASN A 385 -1.40 -15.17 -5.43
N ALA A 386 -1.38 -14.67 -6.67
CA ALA A 386 -0.38 -13.70 -7.08
C ALA A 386 -0.55 -12.37 -6.33
N LEU A 387 0.53 -11.64 -6.11
CA LEU A 387 0.54 -10.29 -5.50
C LEU A 387 -0.14 -9.31 -6.47
N ARG A 388 -1.46 -9.12 -6.30
CA ARG A 388 -2.34 -8.32 -7.17
C ARG A 388 -2.28 -6.83 -6.86
N PHE A 389 -2.86 -6.06 -7.76
CA PHE A 389 -3.10 -4.62 -7.63
C PHE A 389 -3.62 -4.17 -6.24
N SER A 390 -2.94 -3.16 -5.69
CA SER A 390 -3.28 -2.50 -4.43
C SER A 390 -3.29 -3.46 -3.24
N THR A 391 -2.39 -4.46 -3.24
CA THR A 391 -2.10 -5.32 -2.08
C THR A 391 -0.60 -5.40 -1.83
N MET A 392 -0.23 -5.78 -0.59
CA MET A 392 1.14 -5.85 -0.12
C MET A 392 1.39 -7.16 0.63
N TYR A 393 2.40 -7.93 0.21
CA TYR A 393 2.79 -9.19 0.85
C TYR A 393 4.11 -9.03 1.61
N ASN A 394 4.25 -9.74 2.71
CA ASN A 394 5.43 -9.74 3.57
C ASN A 394 6.20 -11.05 3.47
N PHE A 395 7.52 -10.95 3.54
CA PHE A 395 8.46 -12.07 3.54
C PHE A 395 9.49 -11.84 4.63
N TRP A 396 9.90 -12.87 5.36
CA TRP A 396 10.96 -12.74 6.36
C TRP A 396 11.66 -14.06 6.66
N PHE A 397 12.87 -13.95 7.19
CA PHE A 397 13.64 -15.07 7.73
C PHE A 397 14.67 -14.56 8.75
N ASP A 398 15.19 -15.46 9.57
CA ASP A 398 16.40 -15.23 10.35
C ASP A 398 17.57 -15.98 9.68
N ALA A 399 18.75 -15.38 9.61
CA ALA A 399 19.99 -16.05 9.19
C ALA A 399 21.08 -15.88 10.26
N ASP A 400 22.06 -16.78 10.30
CA ASP A 400 23.23 -16.69 11.18
C ASP A 400 24.32 -15.72 10.69
N GLU A 401 24.15 -15.11 9.51
CA GLU A 401 25.03 -14.07 9.01
C GLU A 401 24.43 -12.66 9.09
N ALA A 402 25.32 -11.70 9.36
CA ALA A 402 25.02 -10.28 9.33
C ALA A 402 24.72 -9.79 7.90
N PRO A 403 24.06 -8.63 7.73
CA PRO A 403 23.79 -8.09 6.41
C PRO A 403 25.08 -7.80 5.65
N SER A 404 25.11 -8.16 4.37
CA SER A 404 26.19 -7.75 3.46
C SER A 404 26.38 -6.23 3.50
N ALA A 405 27.65 -5.79 3.46
CA ALA A 405 28.00 -4.37 3.41
C ALA A 405 27.45 -3.64 2.16
N SER A 406 27.07 -4.39 1.12
CA SER A 406 26.34 -3.91 -0.04
C SER A 406 25.06 -4.71 -0.25
N ASN A 407 24.00 -4.04 -0.71
CA ASN A 407 22.73 -4.69 -1.04
C ASN A 407 22.92 -5.80 -2.11
N VAL A 408 22.20 -6.91 -1.93
CA VAL A 408 22.20 -8.10 -2.79
C VAL A 408 21.15 -8.01 -3.90
N PRO A 409 21.36 -8.69 -5.06
CA PRO A 409 20.41 -8.68 -6.18
C PRO A 409 19.20 -9.59 -5.90
N THR A 410 18.16 -9.02 -5.32
CA THR A 410 16.87 -9.65 -5.08
C THR A 410 16.04 -9.67 -6.36
N THR A 411 15.11 -10.63 -6.48
CA THR A 411 14.29 -10.84 -7.69
C THR A 411 12.80 -11.00 -7.35
N LEU A 412 11.94 -10.25 -8.04
CA LEU A 412 10.49 -10.42 -8.07
C LEU A 412 10.09 -11.07 -9.40
N GLY A 413 9.62 -12.32 -9.36
CA GLY A 413 9.04 -13.01 -10.50
C GLY A 413 7.63 -12.49 -10.80
N LEU A 414 7.34 -12.21 -12.06
CA LEU A 414 6.05 -11.67 -12.50
C LEU A 414 5.09 -12.80 -12.90
N TYR A 415 3.84 -12.67 -12.48
CA TYR A 415 2.82 -13.69 -12.64
C TYR A 415 2.29 -13.78 -14.08
N LYS A 416 1.71 -12.71 -14.61
CA LYS A 416 1.25 -12.71 -16.02
C LYS A 416 2.47 -12.69 -16.95
N PRO A 417 2.46 -13.52 -18.01
CA PRO A 417 3.54 -13.53 -18.98
C PRO A 417 3.66 -12.15 -19.66
N PRO A 418 4.88 -11.77 -20.08
CA PRO A 418 5.08 -10.54 -20.83
C PRO A 418 4.50 -10.66 -22.25
N ALA A 419 4.37 -9.53 -22.95
CA ALA A 419 4.40 -9.54 -24.40
C ALA A 419 5.71 -10.18 -24.90
N ALA A 420 5.72 -10.71 -26.13
CA ALA A 420 6.84 -11.50 -26.66
C ALA A 420 8.19 -10.76 -26.51
N GLY A 421 9.14 -11.39 -25.79
CA GLY A 421 10.48 -10.84 -25.54
C GLY A 421 10.63 -9.95 -24.30
N GLY A 422 9.55 -9.65 -23.56
CA GLY A 422 9.64 -8.87 -22.31
C GLY A 422 10.17 -9.68 -21.11
N ALA A 423 10.47 -8.99 -20.02
CA ALA A 423 11.03 -9.61 -18.81
C ALA A 423 9.99 -10.46 -18.04
N THR A 424 10.40 -11.64 -17.54
CA THR A 424 9.58 -12.51 -16.67
C THR A 424 9.76 -12.23 -15.18
N SER A 425 10.76 -11.43 -14.82
CA SER A 425 11.05 -10.97 -13.46
C SER A 425 11.73 -9.61 -13.49
N ILE A 426 11.72 -8.89 -12.37
CA ILE A 426 12.49 -7.66 -12.15
C ILE A 426 13.50 -7.93 -11.03
N SER A 427 14.74 -7.47 -11.18
CA SER A 427 15.76 -7.51 -10.13
C SER A 427 16.01 -6.12 -9.56
N PHE A 428 16.22 -6.05 -8.24
CA PHE A 428 16.46 -4.82 -7.50
C PHE A 428 17.30 -5.12 -6.26
N ALA A 429 17.98 -4.11 -5.74
CA ALA A 429 18.94 -4.28 -4.64
C ALA A 429 18.24 -4.17 -3.27
N THR A 430 18.37 -5.20 -2.42
CA THR A 430 17.89 -5.18 -1.02
C THR A 430 18.99 -5.59 -0.05
N GLN A 431 18.77 -5.42 1.25
CA GLN A 431 19.61 -6.09 2.26
C GLN A 431 19.42 -7.61 2.14
N GLY A 432 20.47 -8.36 2.49
CA GLY A 432 20.50 -9.83 2.56
C GLY A 432 21.78 -10.28 3.26
N PRO A 433 21.92 -11.56 3.62
CA PRO A 433 23.08 -12.05 4.35
C PRO A 433 24.40 -11.82 3.62
N ALA A 434 25.45 -11.51 4.38
CA ALA A 434 26.82 -11.53 3.93
C ALA A 434 27.23 -12.97 3.56
N THR A 435 28.28 -13.09 2.74
CA THR A 435 29.01 -14.37 2.64
C THR A 435 29.68 -14.62 3.99
N PRO A 436 29.52 -15.82 4.60
CA PRO A 436 30.25 -16.19 5.79
C PRO A 436 31.75 -15.99 5.59
N ALA A 437 32.45 -15.57 6.65
CA ALA A 437 33.89 -15.56 6.63
C ALA A 437 34.42 -16.97 6.35
N SER A 438 35.31 -17.10 5.36
CA SER A 438 35.84 -18.39 4.95
C SER A 438 36.61 -19.02 6.12
N GLY A 439 36.33 -20.29 6.40
CA GLY A 439 37.13 -21.08 7.32
C GLY A 439 38.55 -21.38 6.80
N ILE A 440 38.85 -20.98 5.56
CA ILE A 440 40.16 -21.10 4.93
C ILE A 440 40.97 -19.84 5.27
N ILE A 441 42.04 -20.01 6.04
CA ILE A 441 42.94 -18.91 6.40
C ILE A 441 43.53 -18.31 5.12
N GLY A 442 43.27 -17.03 4.88
CA GLY A 442 43.77 -16.29 3.71
C GLY A 442 42.78 -16.15 2.55
N ASP A 443 41.58 -16.74 2.62
CA ASP A 443 40.48 -16.48 1.68
C ASP A 443 39.72 -15.24 2.16
N LEU A 444 40.14 -14.08 1.66
CA LEU A 444 39.76 -12.75 2.13
C LEU A 444 38.57 -12.16 1.37
N ASP A 445 38.31 -12.62 0.14
CA ASP A 445 37.08 -12.27 -0.58
C ASP A 445 35.94 -13.30 -0.37
N ASN A 446 36.23 -14.42 0.31
CA ASN A 446 35.33 -15.52 0.64
C ASN A 446 34.80 -16.27 -0.60
N ASN A 447 35.59 -16.36 -1.67
CA ASN A 447 35.25 -17.12 -2.87
C ASN A 447 35.38 -18.65 -2.70
N GLY A 448 36.04 -19.11 -1.62
CA GLY A 448 36.33 -20.52 -1.35
C GLY A 448 37.71 -20.99 -1.80
N ALA A 449 38.56 -20.09 -2.28
CA ALA A 449 39.91 -20.37 -2.75
C ALA A 449 40.86 -19.17 -2.52
N VAL A 450 42.02 -19.43 -1.90
CA VAL A 450 43.08 -18.44 -1.68
C VAL A 450 43.88 -18.26 -2.97
N ASN A 451 43.77 -17.07 -3.57
CA ASN A 451 44.37 -16.76 -4.86
C ASN A 451 44.85 -15.29 -4.98
N GLY A 452 45.04 -14.82 -6.23
CA GLY A 452 45.53 -13.47 -6.52
C GLY A 452 44.59 -12.34 -6.10
N ALA A 453 43.28 -12.60 -6.00
CA ALA A 453 42.30 -11.64 -5.49
C ALA A 453 42.53 -11.37 -4.00
N ASP A 454 42.71 -12.42 -3.20
CA ASP A 454 42.99 -12.32 -1.77
C ASP A 454 44.33 -11.66 -1.48
N LEU A 455 45.36 -12.01 -2.27
CA LEU A 455 46.65 -11.32 -2.19
C LEU A 455 46.50 -9.81 -2.45
N ALA A 456 45.68 -9.41 -3.41
CA ALA A 456 45.40 -8.00 -3.66
C ALA A 456 44.62 -7.36 -2.50
N ALA A 457 43.65 -8.07 -1.91
CA ALA A 457 42.92 -7.61 -0.72
C ALA A 457 43.85 -7.39 0.48
N LEU A 458 44.75 -8.35 0.77
CA LEU A 458 45.75 -8.25 1.85
C LEU A 458 46.69 -7.07 1.63
N LEU A 459 47.22 -6.89 0.41
CA LEU A 459 48.12 -5.79 0.08
C LEU A 459 47.43 -4.41 0.14
N ASN A 460 46.12 -4.34 -0.15
CA ASN A 460 45.33 -3.11 0.05
C ASN A 460 45.09 -2.79 1.54
N ALA A 461 45.12 -3.79 2.41
CA ALA A 461 44.95 -3.66 3.87
C ALA A 461 46.27 -3.43 4.63
N TRP A 462 47.42 -3.34 3.94
CA TRP A 462 48.74 -3.32 4.57
C TRP A 462 48.92 -2.24 5.64
N GLY A 463 49.38 -2.63 6.83
CA GLY A 463 49.54 -1.75 7.99
C GLY A 463 48.24 -1.36 8.70
N THR A 464 47.11 -1.98 8.36
CA THR A 464 45.82 -1.87 9.07
C THR A 464 45.46 -3.20 9.75
N GLY A 465 44.35 -3.30 10.48
CA GLY A 465 43.86 -4.58 10.99
C GLY A 465 42.89 -5.32 10.05
N ALA A 466 42.72 -4.87 8.79
CA ALA A 466 41.62 -5.33 7.93
C ALA A 466 41.85 -6.70 7.24
N ALA A 467 43.09 -7.18 7.19
CA ALA A 467 43.45 -8.53 6.73
C ALA A 467 44.51 -9.16 7.66
N ASP A 468 44.39 -8.90 8.96
CA ASP A 468 45.16 -9.59 10.00
C ASP A 468 44.69 -11.04 10.08
N LEU A 469 45.56 -11.96 9.64
CA LEU A 469 45.33 -13.41 9.62
C LEU A 469 45.96 -14.10 10.85
N ASN A 470 46.81 -13.40 11.61
CA ASN A 470 47.58 -13.97 12.71
C ASN A 470 47.04 -13.58 14.11
N GLY A 471 46.29 -12.47 14.20
CA GLY A 471 45.61 -11.96 15.39
C GLY A 471 46.39 -10.90 16.18
N ASP A 472 47.46 -10.31 15.63
CA ASP A 472 48.28 -9.29 16.31
C ASP A 472 47.81 -7.83 16.08
N ASN A 473 46.73 -7.64 15.31
CA ASN A 473 46.06 -6.40 14.93
C ASN A 473 46.80 -5.57 13.85
N ILE A 474 47.73 -6.16 13.09
CA ILE A 474 48.34 -5.50 11.93
C ILE A 474 48.48 -6.48 10.75
N THR A 475 48.18 -6.02 9.54
CA THR A 475 48.40 -6.74 8.29
C THR A 475 49.81 -6.47 7.78
N ASP A 476 50.70 -7.45 7.87
CA ASP A 476 52.09 -7.33 7.39
C ASP A 476 52.63 -8.60 6.69
N GLY A 477 53.96 -8.77 6.69
CA GLY A 477 54.63 -9.93 6.11
C GLY A 477 54.28 -11.27 6.75
N ALA A 478 53.82 -11.29 8.00
CA ALA A 478 53.34 -12.49 8.67
C ALA A 478 52.02 -12.99 8.04
N ASP A 479 51.07 -12.10 7.80
CA ASP A 479 49.78 -12.42 7.17
C ASP A 479 49.97 -12.77 5.70
N LEU A 480 50.84 -12.04 4.99
CA LEU A 480 51.23 -12.42 3.63
C LEU A 480 51.79 -13.85 3.57
N ALA A 481 52.61 -14.25 4.54
CA ALA A 481 53.11 -15.62 4.62
C ALA A 481 51.99 -16.63 4.94
N LEU A 482 51.04 -16.29 5.81
CA LEU A 482 49.86 -17.13 6.09
C LEU A 482 48.99 -17.32 4.85
N LEU A 483 48.70 -16.25 4.10
CA LEU A 483 47.93 -16.30 2.86
C LEU A 483 48.63 -17.18 1.82
N LEU A 484 49.91 -16.93 1.55
CA LEU A 484 50.68 -17.70 0.56
C LEU A 484 50.85 -19.19 0.95
N ASN A 485 50.86 -19.52 2.25
CA ASN A 485 50.90 -20.91 2.73
C ASN A 485 49.58 -21.67 2.50
N ASN A 486 48.46 -20.97 2.33
CA ASN A 486 47.13 -21.56 2.12
C ASN A 486 46.64 -21.48 0.66
N TRP A 487 47.51 -21.10 -0.28
CA TRP A 487 47.17 -20.93 -1.71
C TRP A 487 46.55 -22.19 -2.34
N THR A 488 45.34 -22.07 -2.89
CA THR A 488 44.57 -23.23 -3.41
C THR A 488 44.46 -23.33 -4.94
N VAL A 489 45.04 -22.35 -5.66
CA VAL A 489 45.08 -22.20 -7.15
C VAL A 489 43.80 -21.65 -7.78
#